data_AF-A0A1E7IRB5-F1
#
_entry.id   AF-A0A1E7IRB5-F1
#
_cell.length_a   1.000
_cell.length_b   1.000
_cell.length_c   1.000
_cell.angle_alpha   90.00
_cell.angle_beta   90.00
_cell.angle_gamma   90.00
#
_symmetry.space_group_name_H-M   'P 1'
#
loop_
_entity.id
_entity.type
_entity.pdbx_description
1 polymer ?
#
loop_
_entity_poly.entity_id
_entity_poly.type
_entity_poly.pdbx_seq_one_letter_code
_entity_poly.pdbx_strand_id
1 'polypeptide(L)'
;MEVNIKTLLHPRIEKHCEKLFDDGHYKHAASEAMTQVELALKEQSGEKKKFGVNLTKSLFGVGRGIKLRVPFGEELQKEAALLFCGAFSYYRNYAAHDGSKIDKNAAARIMIVASELLELIGASLLSYKDIGGMKGLIKSGIFKSEESVRNLLKLLNGYTIEDDVVDGFFEDL
;
A
#
# COMPACT_ATOMS: atom_id res chain seq x y z
N MET A 1 -24.86 17.95 5.24
CA MET A 1 -24.61 16.50 5.04
C MET A 1 -23.63 16.08 6.12
N GLU A 2 -24.09 15.30 7.11
CA GLU A 2 -23.19 14.74 8.12
C GLU A 2 -22.42 13.58 7.51
N VAL A 3 -21.10 13.70 7.42
CA VAL A 3 -20.25 12.60 6.96
C VAL A 3 -20.04 11.65 8.13
N ASN A 4 -20.63 10.46 8.04
CA ASN A 4 -20.37 9.41 9.02
C ASN A 4 -18.95 8.88 8.80
N ILE A 5 -18.06 9.15 9.76
CA ILE A 5 -16.65 8.74 9.67
C ILE A 5 -16.47 7.25 9.40
N LYS A 6 -17.39 6.40 9.86
CA LYS A 6 -17.34 4.95 9.63
C LYS A 6 -17.43 4.61 8.14
N THR A 7 -18.13 5.42 7.34
CA THR A 7 -18.23 5.23 5.89
C THR A 7 -16.94 5.58 5.13
N LEU A 8 -15.99 6.25 5.80
CA LEU A 8 -14.68 6.61 5.23
C LEU A 8 -13.57 5.65 5.67
N LEU A 9 -13.87 4.68 6.54
CA LEU A 9 -12.86 3.75 7.02
C LEU A 9 -12.65 2.63 6.01
N HIS A 10 -11.38 2.32 5.77
CA HIS A 10 -11.02 1.10 5.06
C HIS A 10 -11.56 -0.11 5.84
N PRO A 11 -12.11 -1.16 5.20
CA PRO A 11 -12.75 -2.30 5.89
C PRO A 11 -11.85 -2.97 6.95
N ARG A 12 -10.54 -2.99 6.72
CA ARG A 12 -9.54 -3.47 7.68
C ARG A 12 -9.48 -2.61 8.95
N ILE A 13 -9.62 -1.29 8.85
CA ILE A 13 -9.63 -0.39 10.01
C ILE A 13 -10.93 -0.55 10.79
N GLU A 14 -12.07 -0.59 10.10
CA GLU A 14 -13.38 -0.83 10.72
C GLU A 14 -13.34 -2.12 11.57
N LYS A 15 -12.97 -3.24 10.95
CA LYS A 15 -12.89 -4.55 11.60
C LYS A 15 -12.06 -4.58 12.88
N HIS A 16 -10.93 -3.87 12.90
CA HIS A 16 -9.94 -3.97 13.99
C HIS A 16 -10.02 -2.84 15.02
N CYS A 17 -10.53 -1.67 14.63
CA CYS A 17 -10.45 -0.45 15.43
C CYS A 17 -11.81 0.06 15.90
N GLU A 18 -12.92 -0.29 15.23
CA GLU A 18 -14.24 0.28 15.52
C GLU A 18 -14.65 0.06 16.97
N LYS A 19 -14.57 -1.18 17.45
CA LYS A 19 -14.92 -1.50 18.83
C LYS A 19 -14.06 -0.75 19.85
N LEU A 20 -12.75 -0.66 19.62
CA LEU A 20 -11.84 0.10 20.49
C LEU A 20 -12.22 1.58 20.53
N PHE A 21 -12.62 2.14 19.38
CA PHE A 21 -13.03 3.53 19.29
C PHE A 21 -14.37 3.79 19.99
N ASP A 22 -15.37 2.94 19.75
CA ASP A 22 -16.71 3.06 20.33
C ASP A 22 -16.70 2.86 21.86
N ASP A 23 -15.81 1.98 22.37
CA ASP A 23 -15.61 1.74 23.80
C ASP A 23 -14.76 2.85 24.49
N GLY A 24 -14.34 3.88 23.76
CA GLY A 24 -13.57 5.01 24.30
C GLY A 24 -12.06 4.75 24.45
N HIS A 25 -11.55 3.63 23.95
CA HIS A 25 -10.12 3.28 23.95
C HIS A 25 -9.36 3.96 22.79
N TYR A 26 -9.47 5.28 22.67
CA TYR A 26 -9.00 6.07 21.52
C TYR A 26 -7.51 5.88 21.19
N LYS A 27 -6.63 5.90 22.20
CA LYS A 27 -5.19 5.62 22.01
C LYS A 27 -4.97 4.24 21.39
N HIS A 28 -5.68 3.22 21.86
CA HIS A 28 -5.55 1.86 21.36
C HIS A 28 -6.09 1.75 19.94
N ALA A 29 -7.23 2.36 19.64
CA ALA A 29 -7.78 2.41 18.27
C ALA A 29 -6.78 3.07 17.29
N ALA A 30 -6.17 4.19 17.65
CA ALA A 30 -5.17 4.87 16.82
C ALA A 30 -3.89 4.03 16.62
N SER A 31 -3.41 3.39 17.69
CA SER A 31 -2.24 2.49 17.63
C SER A 31 -2.52 1.26 16.76
N GLU A 32 -3.69 0.66 16.91
CA GLU A 32 -4.12 -0.50 16.13
C GLU A 32 -4.26 -0.15 14.65
N ALA A 33 -4.85 1.01 14.33
CA ALA A 33 -5.00 1.48 12.95
C ALA A 33 -3.65 1.56 12.22
N MET A 34 -2.65 2.19 12.84
CA MET A 34 -1.30 2.28 12.27
C MET A 34 -0.57 0.93 12.24
N THR A 35 -0.89 0.02 13.17
CA THR A 35 -0.38 -1.35 13.15
C THR A 35 -0.92 -2.12 11.95
N GLN A 36 -2.20 -1.94 11.60
CA GLN A 36 -2.79 -2.56 10.42
C GLN A 36 -2.17 -2.06 9.11
N VAL A 37 -1.78 -0.79 9.03
CA VAL A 37 -0.98 -0.26 7.90
C VAL A 37 0.38 -0.97 7.81
N GLU A 38 1.07 -1.15 8.95
CA GLU A 38 2.36 -1.85 8.97
C GLU A 38 2.24 -3.31 8.53
N LEU A 39 1.18 -4.01 8.97
CA LEU A 39 0.90 -5.38 8.57
C LEU A 39 0.61 -5.46 7.07
N ALA A 40 -0.21 -4.57 6.53
CA ALA A 40 -0.51 -4.53 5.09
C ALA A 40 0.78 -4.31 4.26
N LEU A 41 1.67 -3.41 4.68
CA LEU A 41 2.97 -3.22 4.04
C LEU A 41 3.82 -4.49 4.03
N LYS A 42 3.84 -5.24 5.13
CA LYS A 42 4.59 -6.50 5.25
C LYS A 42 3.98 -7.60 4.39
N GLU A 43 2.66 -7.73 4.40
CA GLU A 43 1.91 -8.67 3.58
C GLU A 43 2.18 -8.43 2.09
N GLN A 44 2.07 -7.18 1.64
CA GLN A 44 2.27 -6.81 0.24
C GLN A 44 3.73 -6.99 -0.21
N SER A 45 4.71 -6.63 0.63
CA SER A 45 6.13 -6.65 0.26
C SER A 45 6.90 -7.94 0.60
N GLY A 46 6.28 -8.84 1.37
CA GLY A 46 6.93 -10.01 1.95
C GLY A 46 8.01 -9.70 2.99
N GLU A 47 8.14 -8.45 3.44
CA GLU A 47 9.12 -8.05 4.46
C GLU A 47 8.72 -8.57 5.85
N LYS A 48 9.68 -9.09 6.60
CA LYS A 48 9.44 -9.74 7.92
C LYS A 48 10.27 -9.15 9.06
N LYS A 49 11.39 -8.49 8.74
CA LYS A 49 12.40 -8.08 9.73
C LYS A 49 12.33 -6.58 10.06
N LYS A 50 11.75 -5.78 9.17
CA LYS A 50 11.70 -4.32 9.32
C LYS A 50 10.36 -3.87 9.91
N PHE A 51 10.40 -2.77 10.65
CA PHE A 51 9.28 -2.20 11.38
C PHE A 51 9.32 -0.68 11.30
N GLY A 52 8.18 -0.03 11.52
CA GLY A 52 8.09 1.42 11.61
C GLY A 52 8.65 2.14 10.37
N VAL A 53 9.34 3.25 10.63
CA VAL A 53 9.97 4.08 9.59
C VAL A 53 11.03 3.32 8.77
N ASN A 54 11.68 2.33 9.36
CA ASN A 54 12.68 1.52 8.64
C ASN A 54 12.02 0.61 7.61
N LEU A 55 10.80 0.14 7.88
CA LEU A 55 9.99 -0.60 6.90
C LEU A 55 9.66 0.32 5.73
N THR A 56 9.02 1.46 5.99
CA THR A 56 8.55 2.38 4.94
C THR A 56 9.70 2.86 4.04
N LYS A 57 10.83 3.28 4.62
CA LYS A 57 12.03 3.67 3.85
C LYS A 57 12.53 2.57 2.92
N SER A 58 12.42 1.31 3.35
CA SER A 58 12.88 0.18 2.55
C SER A 58 11.93 -0.25 1.44
N LEU A 59 10.65 0.11 1.54
CA LEU A 59 9.64 -0.29 0.55
C LEU A 59 9.45 0.77 -0.53
N PHE A 60 9.56 2.05 -0.16
CA PHE A 60 9.26 3.17 -1.05
C PHE A 60 10.49 4.01 -1.45
N GLY A 61 11.68 3.75 -0.91
CA GLY A 61 12.87 4.59 -1.13
C GLY A 61 13.42 4.55 -2.57
N VAL A 62 14.03 5.64 -3.04
CA VAL A 62 14.50 5.82 -4.43
C VAL A 62 15.64 4.84 -4.79
N GLY A 63 15.55 4.18 -5.95
CA GLY A 63 16.64 3.42 -6.59
C GLY A 63 16.37 1.91 -6.75
N ARG A 64 17.45 1.11 -6.89
CA ARG A 64 17.35 -0.37 -6.97
C ARG A 64 16.84 -0.92 -5.63
N GLY A 65 15.58 -1.33 -5.58
CA GLY A 65 14.98 -1.94 -4.38
C GLY A 65 13.65 -1.33 -3.90
N ILE A 66 13.03 -0.41 -4.65
CA ILE A 66 11.63 -0.03 -4.46
C ILE A 66 10.78 -1.30 -4.60
N LYS A 67 10.10 -1.69 -3.52
CA LYS A 67 9.21 -2.86 -3.55
C LYS A 67 7.78 -2.49 -3.88
N LEU A 68 7.33 -1.30 -3.50
CA LEU A 68 5.95 -0.85 -3.69
C LEU A 68 5.92 0.43 -4.52
N ARG A 69 5.24 0.43 -5.66
CA ARG A 69 5.00 1.62 -6.49
C ARG A 69 3.59 2.13 -6.24
N VAL A 70 3.43 3.40 -5.86
CA VAL A 70 2.13 4.02 -5.56
C VAL A 70 1.37 4.45 -6.83
N PRO A 71 0.03 4.60 -6.78
CA PRO A 71 -0.79 4.80 -7.98
C PRO A 71 -0.70 6.19 -8.64
N PHE A 72 -0.02 7.17 -8.03
CA PHE A 72 -0.01 8.56 -8.51
C PHE A 72 1.19 8.92 -9.40
N GLY A 73 1.89 7.93 -9.96
CA GLY A 73 3.02 8.16 -10.87
C GLY A 73 4.38 7.85 -10.25
N GLU A 74 5.33 7.46 -11.10
CA GLU A 74 6.67 7.07 -10.67
C GLU A 74 7.47 8.25 -10.11
N GLU A 75 7.21 9.45 -10.63
CA GLU A 75 7.83 10.69 -10.20
C GLU A 75 7.46 11.09 -8.76
N LEU A 76 6.28 10.66 -8.28
CA LEU A 76 5.79 10.92 -6.92
C LEU A 76 6.20 9.85 -5.90
N GLN A 77 6.99 8.87 -6.31
CA GLN A 77 7.38 7.75 -5.45
C GLN A 77 8.17 8.22 -4.21
N LYS A 78 8.99 9.25 -4.36
CA LYS A 78 9.76 9.84 -3.26
C LYS A 78 8.84 10.54 -2.26
N GLU A 79 7.85 11.26 -2.75
CA GLU A 79 6.86 12.02 -1.98
C GLU A 79 5.95 11.04 -1.22
N ALA A 80 5.55 9.94 -1.86
CA ALA A 80 4.84 8.86 -1.19
C ALA A 80 5.69 8.23 -0.08
N ALA A 81 6.99 7.96 -0.32
CA ALA A 81 7.88 7.48 0.72
C ALA A 81 7.92 8.45 1.92
N LEU A 82 7.98 9.76 1.66
CA LEU A 82 7.95 10.80 2.69
C LEU A 82 6.62 10.83 3.44
N LEU A 83 5.48 10.67 2.76
CA LEU A 83 4.15 10.57 3.37
C LEU A 83 4.09 9.40 4.36
N PHE A 84 4.45 8.19 3.92
CA PHE A 84 4.48 7.01 4.78
C PHE A 84 5.46 7.18 5.95
N CYS A 85 6.67 7.65 5.69
CA CYS A 85 7.66 7.89 6.75
C CYS A 85 7.17 8.92 7.77
N GLY A 86 6.55 10.00 7.30
CA GLY A 86 5.99 11.07 8.14
C GLY A 86 4.84 10.55 9.00
N ALA A 87 3.88 9.84 8.40
CA ALA A 87 2.76 9.24 9.12
C ALA A 87 3.21 8.25 10.19
N PHE A 88 4.21 7.40 9.89
CA PHE A 88 4.77 6.48 10.88
C PHE A 88 5.56 7.19 11.98
N SER A 89 6.37 8.18 11.61
CA SER A 89 7.16 8.95 12.57
C SER A 89 6.27 9.75 13.53
N TYR A 90 5.19 10.34 13.00
CA TYR A 90 4.31 11.21 13.76
C TYR A 90 3.21 10.44 14.48
N TYR A 91 2.37 9.69 13.78
CA TYR A 91 1.21 9.04 14.40
C TYR A 91 1.56 7.71 15.06
N ARG A 92 2.16 6.77 14.32
CA ARG A 92 2.44 5.42 14.84
C ARG A 92 3.37 5.46 16.05
N ASN A 93 4.48 6.18 15.94
CA ASN A 93 5.45 6.24 17.05
C ASN A 93 4.88 7.00 18.25
N TYR A 94 4.15 8.10 18.03
CA TYR A 94 3.53 8.81 19.14
C TYR A 94 2.50 7.92 19.86
N ALA A 95 1.62 7.25 19.13
CA ALA A 95 0.62 6.32 19.71
C ALA A 95 1.27 5.16 20.47
N ALA A 96 2.38 4.62 19.96
CA ALA A 96 3.11 3.51 20.58
C ALA A 96 3.89 3.90 21.84
N HIS A 97 4.46 5.12 21.90
CA HIS A 97 5.33 5.53 23.02
C HIS A 97 4.61 6.33 24.10
N ASP A 98 3.91 7.41 23.72
CA ASP A 98 3.20 8.30 24.66
C ASP A 98 1.69 8.15 24.45
N GLY A 99 1.18 8.71 23.36
CA GLY A 99 -0.22 8.63 22.98
C GLY A 99 -1.20 9.25 23.98
N SER A 100 -0.72 9.91 25.05
CA SER A 100 -1.56 10.45 26.12
C SER A 100 -2.52 11.54 25.64
N LYS A 101 -2.17 12.25 24.57
CA LYS A 101 -2.99 13.32 23.98
C LYS A 101 -3.92 12.84 22.86
N ILE A 102 -4.00 11.54 22.62
CA ILE A 102 -4.91 10.99 21.61
C ILE A 102 -6.32 10.94 22.20
N ASP A 103 -7.08 11.99 21.94
CA ASP A 103 -8.50 12.07 22.21
C ASP A 103 -9.34 11.41 21.09
N LYS A 104 -10.67 11.45 21.24
CA LYS A 104 -11.62 10.91 20.26
C LYS A 104 -11.37 11.46 18.85
N ASN A 105 -11.15 12.77 18.73
CA ASN A 105 -11.00 13.43 17.43
C ASN A 105 -9.64 13.10 16.79
N ALA A 106 -8.57 13.05 17.58
CA ALA A 106 -7.26 12.63 17.14
C ALA A 106 -7.26 11.17 16.67
N ALA A 107 -7.88 10.26 17.43
CA ALA A 107 -8.00 8.85 17.03
C ALA A 107 -8.78 8.70 15.72
N ALA A 108 -9.92 9.39 15.59
CA ALA A 108 -10.72 9.44 14.37
C ALA A 108 -9.89 9.86 13.15
N ARG A 109 -9.11 10.94 13.27
CA ARG A 109 -8.24 11.44 12.19
C ARG A 109 -7.13 10.43 11.84
N ILE A 110 -6.52 9.81 12.85
CA ILE A 110 -5.49 8.78 12.63
C ILE A 110 -6.08 7.57 11.91
N MET A 111 -7.30 7.14 12.25
CA MET A 111 -8.00 6.05 11.58
C MET A 111 -8.31 6.37 10.11
N ILE A 112 -8.70 7.61 9.80
CA ILE A 112 -8.88 8.06 8.40
C ILE A 112 -7.53 8.04 7.66
N VAL A 113 -6.47 8.62 8.24
CA VAL A 113 -5.13 8.61 7.63
C VAL A 113 -4.66 7.18 7.38
N ALA A 114 -4.86 6.27 8.34
CA ALA A 114 -4.53 4.86 8.17
C ALA A 114 -5.33 4.21 7.03
N SER A 115 -6.60 4.59 6.86
CA SER A 115 -7.44 4.12 5.75
C SER A 115 -6.89 4.58 4.40
N GLU A 116 -6.54 5.85 4.26
CA GLU A 116 -5.90 6.40 3.06
C GLU A 116 -4.58 5.67 2.73
N LEU A 117 -3.74 5.43 3.74
CA LEU A 117 -2.50 4.68 3.55
C LEU A 117 -2.76 3.23 3.10
N LEU A 118 -3.83 2.59 3.56
CA LEU A 118 -4.22 1.24 3.14
C LEU A 118 -4.71 1.21 1.69
N GLU A 119 -5.49 2.21 1.26
CA GLU A 119 -5.88 2.35 -0.15
C GLU A 119 -4.66 2.49 -1.06
N LEU A 120 -3.70 3.34 -0.67
CA LEU A 120 -2.43 3.48 -1.41
C LEU A 120 -1.63 2.17 -1.48
N ILE A 121 -1.65 1.35 -0.42
CA ILE A 121 -1.02 0.03 -0.41
C ILE A 121 -1.78 -0.94 -1.33
N GLY A 122 -3.11 -0.96 -1.26
CA GLY A 122 -3.95 -1.82 -2.09
C GLY A 122 -3.81 -1.53 -3.58
N ALA A 123 -3.68 -0.24 -3.93
CA ALA A 123 -3.42 0.22 -5.28
C ALA A 123 -1.95 0.10 -5.70
N SER A 124 -1.04 -0.28 -4.80
CA SER A 124 0.38 -0.36 -5.10
C SER A 124 0.74 -1.63 -5.87
N LEU A 125 1.62 -1.48 -6.87
CA LEU A 125 2.11 -2.59 -7.68
C LEU A 125 3.50 -3.04 -7.23
N LEU A 126 3.70 -4.36 -7.25
CA LEU A 126 5.02 -4.98 -7.19
C LEU A 126 5.62 -5.01 -8.60
N SER A 127 6.92 -4.73 -8.76
CA SER A 127 7.54 -4.86 -10.09
C SER A 127 7.67 -6.33 -10.51
N TYR A 128 7.75 -6.58 -11.83
CA TYR A 128 8.00 -7.93 -12.37
C TYR A 128 9.25 -8.59 -11.76
N LYS A 129 10.30 -7.80 -11.52
CA LYS A 129 11.53 -8.29 -10.88
C LYS A 129 11.28 -8.66 -9.42
N ASP A 130 10.48 -7.88 -8.71
CA ASP A 130 10.23 -8.06 -7.27
C ASP A 130 9.30 -9.22 -6.96
N ILE A 131 8.36 -9.53 -7.85
CA ILE A 131 7.56 -10.76 -7.73
C ILE A 131 8.41 -12.02 -7.99
N GLY A 132 9.63 -11.90 -8.51
CA GLY A 132 10.51 -13.03 -8.85
C GLY A 132 10.44 -13.43 -10.32
N GLY A 133 10.06 -12.50 -11.19
CA GLY A 133 9.92 -12.70 -12.63
C GLY A 133 8.85 -13.74 -12.97
N MET A 134 9.13 -14.57 -13.97
CA MET A 134 8.25 -15.61 -14.47
C MET A 134 7.73 -16.53 -13.35
N LYS A 135 8.63 -17.00 -12.48
CA LYS A 135 8.27 -17.86 -11.35
C LYS A 135 7.33 -17.15 -10.37
N GLY A 136 7.51 -15.84 -10.22
CA GLY A 136 6.64 -14.97 -9.44
C GLY A 136 5.21 -14.95 -9.93
N LEU A 137 5.04 -14.71 -11.24
CA LEU A 137 3.73 -14.68 -11.90
C LEU A 137 2.95 -16.00 -11.76
N ILE A 138 3.66 -17.14 -11.80
CA ILE A 138 3.01 -18.45 -11.62
C ILE A 138 2.60 -18.63 -10.15
N LYS A 139 3.49 -18.27 -9.23
CA LYS A 139 3.24 -18.40 -7.79
C LYS A 139 2.08 -17.51 -7.31
N SER A 140 1.91 -16.32 -7.89
CA SER A 140 0.79 -15.43 -7.58
C SER A 140 -0.53 -15.86 -8.21
N GLY A 141 -0.53 -16.92 -9.04
CA GLY A 141 -1.73 -17.42 -9.71
C GLY A 141 -2.19 -16.55 -10.88
N ILE A 142 -1.42 -15.53 -11.28
CA ILE A 142 -1.74 -14.67 -12.44
C ILE A 142 -1.68 -15.50 -13.72
N PHE A 143 -0.75 -16.45 -13.80
CA PHE A 143 -0.67 -17.43 -14.88
C PHE A 143 -0.55 -18.86 -14.35
N LYS A 144 -1.11 -19.81 -15.10
CA LYS A 144 -1.11 -21.24 -14.72
C LYS A 144 0.26 -21.91 -14.88
N SER A 145 1.05 -21.48 -15.87
CA SER A 145 2.37 -22.04 -16.18
C SER A 145 3.21 -21.04 -16.96
N GLU A 146 4.54 -21.23 -16.96
CA GLU A 146 5.44 -20.39 -17.78
C GLU A 146 5.07 -20.46 -19.27
N GLU A 147 4.59 -21.63 -19.73
CA GLU A 147 4.14 -21.84 -21.10
C GLU A 147 2.89 -21.01 -21.43
N SER A 148 1.99 -20.81 -20.45
CA SER A 148 0.83 -19.91 -20.63
C SER A 148 1.27 -18.47 -20.90
N VAL A 149 2.30 -18.00 -20.19
CA VAL A 149 2.88 -16.65 -20.42
C VAL A 149 3.56 -16.59 -21.78
N ARG A 150 4.35 -17.60 -22.14
CA ARG A 150 5.02 -17.66 -23.46
C ARG A 150 4.01 -17.69 -24.60
N ASN A 151 2.91 -18.40 -24.46
CA ASN A 151 1.87 -18.48 -25.47
C ASN A 151 1.15 -17.13 -25.63
N LEU A 152 0.89 -16.41 -24.54
CA LEU A 152 0.37 -15.05 -24.61
C LEU A 152 1.36 -14.11 -25.32
N LEU A 153 2.64 -14.13 -24.93
CA LEU A 153 3.66 -13.30 -25.57
C LEU A 153 3.83 -13.64 -27.05
N LYS A 154 3.75 -14.93 -27.43
CA LYS A 154 3.75 -15.37 -28.84
C LYS A 154 2.51 -14.91 -29.60
N LEU A 155 1.34 -14.95 -28.96
CA LEU A 155 0.11 -14.41 -29.55
C LEU A 155 0.28 -12.93 -29.83
N LEU A 156 0.78 -12.15 -28.86
CA LEU A 156 1.00 -10.72 -29.02
C LEU A 156 2.13 -10.41 -30.03
N ASN A 157 3.14 -11.28 -30.12
CA ASN A 157 4.24 -11.17 -31.08
C ASN A 157 3.78 -11.55 -32.49
N GLY A 158 3.12 -10.60 -33.15
CA GLY A 158 2.55 -10.76 -34.49
C GLY A 158 1.20 -10.06 -34.67
N TYR A 159 0.60 -9.54 -33.59
CA TYR A 159 -0.52 -8.61 -33.68
C TYR A 159 0.04 -7.20 -33.87
N THR A 160 -0.19 -6.62 -35.04
CA THR A 160 -0.17 -5.17 -35.23
C THR A 160 -1.48 -4.63 -34.65
N ILE A 161 -1.37 -3.75 -33.66
CA ILE A 161 -2.50 -2.89 -33.29
C ILE A 161 -2.44 -1.70 -34.25
N GLU A 162 -3.56 -1.34 -34.88
CA GLU A 162 -3.59 -0.18 -35.77
C GLU A 162 -3.21 1.09 -34.98
N ASP A 163 -2.32 1.88 -35.56
CA ASP A 163 -1.62 3.01 -34.90
C ASP A 163 -2.61 4.06 -34.35
N ASP A 164 -3.73 4.22 -35.05
CA ASP A 164 -4.86 5.09 -34.70
C ASP A 164 -5.68 4.62 -33.48
N VAL A 165 -5.45 3.42 -32.97
CA VAL A 165 -6.14 2.85 -31.80
C VAL A 165 -5.29 2.96 -30.51
N VAL A 166 -3.98 3.14 -30.62
CA VAL A 166 -3.02 3.02 -29.50
C VAL A 166 -1.98 4.14 -29.45
N ASP A 167 -2.30 5.30 -29.99
CA ASP A 167 -1.46 6.50 -29.90
C ASP A 167 -1.04 6.73 -28.43
N GLY A 168 0.27 6.65 -28.16
CA GLY A 168 0.88 6.75 -26.82
C GLY A 168 1.19 5.44 -26.07
N PHE A 169 0.79 4.25 -26.53
CA PHE A 169 1.01 2.99 -25.79
C PHE A 169 2.49 2.56 -25.67
N PHE A 170 3.32 2.99 -26.61
CA PHE A 170 4.71 2.54 -26.75
C PHE A 170 5.74 3.62 -26.42
N GLU A 171 5.32 4.82 -26.03
CA GLU A 171 6.25 5.94 -25.84
C GLU A 171 7.23 5.73 -24.66
N ASP A 172 6.90 4.82 -23.74
CA ASP A 172 7.70 4.51 -22.53
C ASP A 172 8.21 3.06 -22.46
N LEU A 173 8.11 2.28 -23.55
CA LEU A 173 8.55 0.86 -23.61
C LEU A 173 10.03 0.68 -23.97
#